data_AF-A0A380FDG7-F1
#
_entry.id   AF-A0A380FDG7-F1
#
_cell.length_a   1.000
_cell.length_b   1.000
_cell.length_c   1.000
_cell.angle_alpha   90.00
_cell.angle_beta   90.00
_cell.angle_gamma   90.00
#
_symmetry.space_group_name_H-M   'P 1'
#
loop_
_entity.id
_entity.type
_entity.pdbx_description
1 polymer ?
#
loop_
_entity_poly.entity_id
_entity_poly.type
_entity_poly.pdbx_seq_one_letter_code
_entity_poly.pdbx_strand_id
1 'polypeptide(L)' 'MNNYIAIDIGASSGRAVASYVDDGKIKIKEINRFANGFTRKK' A
#
# COMPACT_ATOMS: atom_id res chain seq x y z
N MET A 1 -6.92 5.24 -18.04
CA MET A 1 -6.69 5.59 -16.63
C MET A 1 -5.64 4.63 -16.09
N ASN A 2 -4.46 5.13 -15.70
CA ASN A 2 -3.44 4.26 -15.11
C ASN A 2 -3.70 4.16 -13.61
N ASN A 3 -3.77 2.93 -13.10
CA ASN A 3 -3.90 2.65 -11.69
C ASN A 3 -2.56 2.18 -11.16
N TYR A 4 -2.15 2.71 -10.02
CA TYR A 4 -0.90 2.35 -9.35
C TYR A 4 -1.23 1.80 -7.97
N ILE A 5 -0.38 0.90 -7.47
CA ILE A 5 -0.47 0.40 -6.10
C ILE A 5 0.85 0.71 -5.41
N ALA A 6 0.77 1.43 -4.30
CA ALA A 6 1.87 1.61 -3.37
C ALA A 6 1.78 0.54 -2.27
N ILE A 7 2.91 -0.09 -1.97
CA ILE A 7 3.05 -1.06 -0.87
C ILE A 7 3.95 -0.44 0.20
N ASP A 8 3.37 -0.24 1.39
CA ASP A 8 4.07 0.23 2.60
C ASP A 8 4.35 -0.99 3.50
N ILE A 9 5.62 -1.29 3.73
CA ILE A 9 6.07 -2.43 4.56
C ILE A 9 6.73 -1.88 5.82
N GLY A 10 5.95 -1.79 6.90
CA GLY A 10 6.43 -1.39 8.22
C GLY A 10 6.89 -2.57 9.07
N ALA A 11 7.53 -2.29 10.20
CA ALA A 11 8.10 -3.32 11.09
C ALA A 11 7.04 -4.29 11.67
N SER A 12 5.81 -3.84 11.91
CA SER A 12 4.74 -4.67 12.51
C SER A 12 3.49 -4.81 11.65
N SER A 13 3.36 -3.99 10.60
CA SER A 13 2.22 -4.04 9.66
C SER A 13 2.62 -3.54 8.29
N GLY A 14 1.84 -3.89 7.28
CA GLY A 14 1.93 -3.27 5.97
C GLY A 14 0.57 -2.86 5.41
N ARG A 15 0.60 -2.05 4.34
CA ARG A 15 -0.58 -1.49 3.69
C ARG A 15 -0.43 -1.56 2.16
N ALA A 16 -1.54 -1.76 1.49
CA ALA A 16 -1.65 -1.55 0.04
C ALA A 16 -2.58 -0.36 -0.22
N VAL A 17 -2.08 0.63 -0.96
CA VAL A 17 -2.81 1.86 -1.28
C VAL A 17 -2.92 1.95 -2.80
N ALA A 18 -4.15 1.92 -3.31
CA ALA A 18 -4.42 2.14 -4.72
C ALA A 18 -4.50 3.64 -5.01
N SER A 19 -3.98 4.05 -6.17
CA SER A 19 -4.03 5.44 -6.60
C SER A 19 -4.19 5.58 -8.11
N TYR A 20 -4.75 6.73 -8.51
CA TYR A 20 -4.87 7.17 -9.89
C TYR A 20 -4.89 8.70 -9.95
N VAL A 21 -4.64 9.26 -11.12
CA VAL A 21 -4.76 10.70 -11.36
C VAL A 21 -6.15 11.01 -11.90
N ASP A 22 -6.81 11.95 -11.26
CA ASP A 22 -8.14 12.47 -11.60
C ASP A 22 -8.13 13.98 -11.44
N ASP A 23 -8.45 14.70 -12.52
CA ASP A 23 -8.43 16.17 -12.59
C ASP A 23 -7.11 16.79 -12.07
N GLY A 24 -5.98 16.25 -12.55
CA GLY A 24 -4.64 16.69 -12.15
C GLY A 24 -4.26 16.41 -10.69
N LYS A 25 -5.11 15.73 -9.93
CA LYS A 25 -4.90 15.39 -8.52
C LYS A 25 -4.75 13.89 -8.35
N ILE A 26 -3.91 13.47 -7.42
CA ILE A 26 -3.79 12.07 -7.04
C ILE A 26 -4.94 11.72 -6.11
N LYS A 27 -5.75 10.73 -6.50
CA LYS A 27 -6.74 10.08 -5.63
C LYS A 27 -6.10 8.83 -5.05
N ILE A 28 -6.29 8.61 -3.75
CA ILE A 28 -5.75 7.43 -3.06
C ILE A 28 -6.82 6.75 -2.23
N LYS A 29 -6.71 5.42 -2.10
CA LYS A 29 -7.55 4.61 -1.21
C LYS A 29 -6.71 3.47 -0.62
N GLU A 30 -6.71 3.35 0.71
CA GLU A 30 -6.22 2.14 1.36
C GLU A 30 -7.17 0.99 1.00
N ILE A 31 -6.61 -0.06 0.38
CA ILE A 31 -7.39 -1.22 -0.10
C ILE A 31 -7.08 -2.50 0.69
N ASN A 32 -5.96 -2.52 1.42
CA ASN A 32 -5.63 -3.62 2.31
C ASN A 32 -4.69 -3.17 3.43
N ARG A 33 -4.84 -3.79 4.60
CA ARG A 33 -3.93 -3.70 5.73
C ARG A 33 -3.66 -5.10 6.26
N PHE A 34 -2.40 -5.41 6.48
CA PHE A 34 -1.96 -6.73 6.91
C PHE A 34 -0.96 -6.64 8.07
N ALA A 35 -0.96 -7.67 8.92
CA ALA A 35 0.07 -7.83 9.94
C ALA A 35 1.40 -8.17 9.28
N ASN A 36 2.50 -7.62 9.79
CA ASN A 36 3.82 -7.96 9.29
C ASN A 36 4.31 -9.22 9.99
N GLY A 37 4.59 -10.27 9.21
CA GLY A 37 4.97 -11.60 9.69
C GLY A 37 6.45 -11.93 9.53
N PHE A 38 7.32 -10.94 9.30
CA PHE A 38 8.76 -11.22 9.13
C PHE A 38 9.36 -11.79 10.41
N THR A 39 9.63 -13.10 10.38
CA THR A 39 10.42 -13.79 11.39
C THR A 39 11.85 -13.95 10.89
N ARG A 40 12.86 -13.62 11.70
CA ARG A 40 14.23 -14.09 11.42
C ARG A 40 14.23 -15.61 11.49
N LYS A 41 14.58 -16.29 10.40
CA LYS A 41 15.04 -17.67 10.49
C LYS A 41 16.40 -17.67 11.21
N LYS A 42 16.49 -18.44 12.29
CA LYS A 42 17.77 -18.80 12.90
C LYS A 42 18.41 -19.93 12.12
#